data_AF-A0A956CFV0-F1
#
_entry.id   AF-A0A956CFV0-F1
#
_cell.length_a   1.000
_cell.length_b   1.000
_cell.length_c   1.000
_cell.angle_alpha   90.00
_cell.angle_beta   90.00
_cell.angle_gamma   90.00
#
_symmetry.space_group_name_H-M   'P 1'
#
loop_
_entity.id
_entity.type
_entity.pdbx_description
1 polymer ?
#
loop_
_entity_poly.entity_id
_entity_poly.type
_entity_poly.pdbx_seq_one_letter_code
_entity_poly.pdbx_strand_id
1 'polypeptide(L)'
;MRHVLALASLVVPCACAGAPPSSPAASVAEVPRAGTGQAAGAEAPSRVDPPAAACDTEQLPPKELVADNLGATDVTGLAEITEASVSDPQATGGYVNVLYDVRVLEQYAGSSLPNELRLSQGAEVPAHPRAIGTLLFFSACRSGDGTAFEPDVGYFFPIPPGCRPQIEAMARAAQAQHAERSGPFPACAR
;
A
#
# COMPACT_ATOMS: atom_id res chain seq x y z
N MET A 1 -3.14 51.99 25.64
CA MET A 1 -1.97 52.53 24.90
C MET A 1 -1.63 51.51 23.82
N ARG A 2 -2.25 51.57 22.64
CA ARG A 2 -1.69 52.12 21.38
C ARG A 2 -0.22 51.72 21.17
N HIS A 3 0.03 50.75 20.28
CA HIS A 3 0.93 50.92 19.13
C HIS A 3 0.41 50.09 17.94
N VAL A 4 0.29 50.79 16.83
CA VAL A 4 -0.08 50.35 15.47
C VAL A 4 1.13 50.69 14.61
N LEU A 5 1.54 49.77 13.72
CA LEU A 5 2.32 49.96 12.48
C LEU A 5 2.44 48.54 11.87
N ALA A 6 1.72 48.08 10.84
CA ALA A 6 1.39 48.58 9.50
C ALA A 6 2.54 48.52 8.48
N LEU A 7 2.23 47.88 7.33
CA LEU A 7 2.78 48.01 5.97
C LEU A 7 4.05 47.18 5.66
N ALA A 8 4.24 46.58 4.48
CA ALA A 8 3.46 46.50 3.24
C ALA A 8 4.11 45.48 2.26
N SER A 9 3.25 44.95 1.38
CA SER A 9 3.44 44.66 -0.06
C SER A 9 4.64 43.84 -0.57
N LEU A 10 4.33 42.78 -1.32
CA LEU A 10 4.60 42.73 -2.77
C LEU A 10 3.73 41.67 -3.47
N VAL A 11 2.91 42.17 -4.40
CA VAL A 11 2.27 41.49 -5.55
C VAL A 11 3.40 41.19 -6.56
N VAL A 12 3.42 40.19 -7.45
CA VAL A 12 2.74 40.06 -8.78
C VAL A 12 3.11 38.68 -9.43
N PRO A 13 2.70 38.29 -10.66
CA PRO A 13 1.85 37.11 -10.90
C PRO A 13 2.44 36.08 -11.90
N CYS A 14 1.81 34.91 -12.05
CA CYS A 14 1.86 34.05 -13.26
C CYS A 14 0.95 32.85 -12.97
N ALA A 15 0.16 32.29 -13.89
CA ALA A 15 0.14 32.43 -15.32
C ALA A 15 -1.30 32.28 -15.83
N CYS A 16 -1.53 32.91 -16.98
CA CYS A 16 -2.77 32.88 -17.72
C CYS A 16 -3.08 31.50 -18.30
N ALA A 17 -4.39 31.29 -18.41
CA ALA A 17 -5.10 30.35 -19.26
C ALA A 17 -4.41 29.94 -20.58
N GLY A 18 -4.47 28.64 -20.86
CA GLY A 18 -4.37 28.04 -22.20
C GLY A 18 -5.40 26.92 -22.31
N ALA A 19 -6.31 27.04 -23.28
CA ALA A 19 -7.51 26.22 -23.46
C ALA A 19 -7.24 24.80 -24.05
N PRO A 20 -8.17 23.82 -23.88
CA PRO A 20 -8.31 22.68 -24.79
C PRO A 20 -9.04 23.18 -26.07
N PRO A 21 -8.93 22.56 -27.28
CA PRO A 21 -9.17 21.12 -27.51
C PRO A 21 -8.37 20.53 -28.71
N SER A 22 -8.55 19.24 -29.00
CA SER A 22 -8.91 18.71 -30.35
C SER A 22 -8.69 17.20 -30.44
N SER A 23 -9.79 16.46 -30.48
CA SER A 23 -9.85 15.16 -31.18
C SER A 23 -10.07 15.41 -32.68
N PRO A 24 -9.56 14.51 -33.53
CA PRO A 24 -10.36 14.05 -34.65
C PRO A 24 -10.55 12.53 -34.66
N ALA A 25 -11.84 12.18 -34.74
CA ALA A 25 -12.49 11.11 -35.51
C ALA A 25 -11.68 9.92 -36.08
N ALA A 26 -12.20 8.73 -35.76
CA ALA A 26 -12.61 7.64 -36.65
C ALA A 26 -11.68 7.17 -37.79
N SER A 27 -11.36 5.88 -37.75
CA SER A 27 -11.53 5.02 -38.92
C SER A 27 -12.16 3.70 -38.50
N VAL A 28 -13.41 3.55 -38.94
CA VAL A 28 -14.11 2.28 -39.08
C VAL A 28 -13.50 1.62 -40.32
N ALA A 29 -12.93 0.43 -40.14
CA ALA A 29 -12.78 -0.51 -41.24
C ALA A 29 -13.59 -1.76 -40.85
N GLU A 30 -14.75 -1.88 -41.49
CA GLU A 30 -15.62 -3.05 -41.44
C GLU A 30 -15.09 -4.13 -42.41
N VAL A 31 -14.72 -5.27 -41.83
CA VAL A 31 -15.04 -6.68 -42.20
C VAL A 31 -15.19 -7.04 -43.69
N PRO A 32 -14.63 -8.20 -44.11
CA PRO A 32 -15.53 -9.27 -44.57
C PRO A 32 -15.38 -10.60 -43.82
N ARG A 33 -16.55 -11.15 -43.47
CA ARG A 33 -16.83 -12.54 -43.06
C ARG A 33 -16.52 -13.49 -44.21
N ALA A 34 -15.94 -14.65 -43.89
CA ALA A 34 -16.57 -15.97 -44.08
C ALA A 34 -15.50 -17.07 -43.94
N GLY A 35 -15.76 -18.03 -43.06
CA GLY A 35 -14.92 -19.19 -42.82
C GLY A 35 -15.57 -20.11 -41.81
N THR A 36 -16.75 -20.62 -42.16
CA THR A 36 -17.41 -21.72 -41.45
C THR A 36 -16.56 -22.98 -41.59
N GLY A 37 -15.84 -23.33 -40.53
CA GLY A 37 -15.18 -24.61 -40.34
C GLY A 37 -15.60 -25.19 -39.00
N GLN A 38 -16.65 -26.00 -39.01
CA GLN A 38 -17.09 -26.79 -37.88
C GLN A 38 -16.14 -27.99 -37.76
N ALA A 39 -15.38 -28.06 -36.67
CA ALA A 39 -14.73 -29.30 -36.24
C ALA A 39 -14.87 -29.42 -34.73
N ALA A 40 -15.50 -30.53 -34.34
CA ALA A 40 -15.76 -30.95 -32.99
C ALA A 40 -14.47 -31.20 -32.20
N GLY A 41 -14.59 -31.04 -30.88
CA GLY A 41 -13.87 -31.86 -29.90
C GLY A 41 -12.36 -31.71 -29.87
N ALA A 42 -11.89 -30.69 -29.17
CA ALA A 42 -10.70 -30.83 -28.34
C ALA A 42 -10.91 -29.94 -27.12
N GLU A 43 -11.29 -30.58 -26.02
CA GLU A 43 -11.18 -30.06 -24.66
C GLU A 43 -9.80 -29.43 -24.54
N ALA A 44 -9.74 -28.09 -24.51
CA ALA A 44 -8.49 -27.40 -24.26
C ALA A 44 -7.98 -27.94 -22.92
N PRO A 45 -6.76 -28.50 -22.85
CA PRO A 45 -6.26 -29.03 -21.59
C PRO A 45 -6.35 -27.88 -20.58
N SER A 46 -7.17 -28.09 -19.53
CA SER A 46 -7.20 -27.20 -18.39
C SER A 46 -5.76 -26.93 -18.04
N ARG A 47 -5.34 -25.67 -18.21
CA ARG A 47 -4.03 -25.23 -17.78
C ARG A 47 -4.08 -25.40 -16.27
N VAL A 48 -3.62 -26.55 -15.79
CA VAL A 48 -3.39 -26.78 -14.39
C VAL A 48 -2.31 -25.77 -14.05
N ASP A 49 -2.72 -24.65 -13.46
CA ASP A 49 -1.77 -23.72 -12.89
C ASP A 49 -0.84 -24.56 -12.03
N PRO A 50 0.49 -24.52 -12.28
CA PRO A 50 1.42 -25.25 -11.45
C PRO A 50 1.12 -24.86 -10.01
N PRO A 51 1.06 -25.83 -9.07
CA PRO A 51 0.79 -25.51 -7.68
C PRO A 51 1.75 -24.39 -7.29
N ALA A 52 1.18 -23.24 -6.90
CA ALA A 52 1.98 -22.11 -6.45
C ALA A 52 3.00 -22.69 -5.47
N ALA A 53 4.29 -22.60 -5.81
CA ALA A 53 5.33 -23.16 -4.98
C ALA A 53 5.06 -22.62 -3.58
N ALA A 54 4.75 -23.52 -2.64
CA ALA A 54 4.36 -23.11 -1.30
C ALA A 54 5.49 -22.23 -0.79
N CYS A 55 5.19 -20.98 -0.45
CA CYS A 55 6.23 -20.12 0.05
C CYS A 55 6.80 -20.71 1.31
N ASP A 56 8.12 -20.59 1.41
CA ASP A 56 8.80 -20.88 2.64
C ASP A 56 8.17 -20.04 3.76
N THR A 57 7.82 -20.70 4.86
CA THR A 57 7.21 -20.05 6.01
C THR A 57 8.11 -18.96 6.60
N GLU A 58 9.42 -19.01 6.38
CA GLU A 58 10.36 -17.96 6.79
C GLU A 58 10.17 -16.64 6.01
N GLN A 59 9.53 -16.69 4.84
CA GLN A 59 9.24 -15.54 3.99
C GLN A 59 7.87 -14.90 4.27
N LEU A 60 7.17 -15.40 5.28
CA LEU A 60 5.88 -14.91 5.73
C LEU A 60 5.98 -14.47 7.20
N PRO A 61 5.22 -13.45 7.63
CA PRO A 61 5.09 -13.17 9.04
C PRO A 61 4.48 -14.38 9.78
N PRO A 62 4.84 -14.64 11.04
CA PRO A 62 4.21 -15.67 11.86
C PRO A 62 2.68 -15.50 11.89
N LYS A 63 1.94 -16.61 11.84
CA LYS A 63 0.46 -16.57 11.77
C LYS A 63 -0.15 -15.89 12.99
N GLU A 64 0.44 -16.13 14.16
CA GLU A 64 0.06 -15.55 15.43
C GLU A 64 0.27 -14.04 15.40
N LEU A 65 1.40 -13.60 14.82
CA LEU A 65 1.70 -12.17 14.65
C LEU A 65 0.68 -11.48 13.73
N VAL A 66 0.27 -12.13 12.64
CA VAL A 66 -0.79 -11.61 11.74
C VAL A 66 -2.11 -11.46 12.51
N ALA A 67 -2.50 -12.49 13.28
CA ALA A 67 -3.72 -12.45 14.07
C ALA A 67 -3.65 -11.35 15.14
N ASP A 68 -2.63 -11.32 15.99
CA ASP A 68 -2.54 -10.37 17.08
C ASP A 68 -2.56 -8.91 16.59
N ASN A 69 -1.86 -8.63 15.50
CA ASN A 69 -1.75 -7.28 14.95
C ASN A 69 -3.00 -6.78 14.22
N LEU A 70 -3.76 -7.67 13.60
CA LEU A 70 -5.10 -7.33 13.07
C LEU A 70 -6.02 -6.80 14.18
N GLY A 71 -5.84 -7.26 15.41
CA GLY A 71 -6.60 -6.86 16.59
C GLY A 71 -6.03 -5.65 17.36
N ALA A 72 -4.76 -5.32 17.15
CA ALA A 72 -4.02 -4.36 17.99
C ALA A 72 -3.64 -3.06 17.27
N THR A 73 -3.91 -2.94 15.97
CA THR A 73 -3.51 -1.78 15.16
C THR A 73 -4.69 -1.11 14.47
N ASP A 74 -4.52 0.17 14.14
CA ASP A 74 -5.55 0.96 13.45
C ASP A 74 -5.84 0.40 12.05
N VAL A 75 -4.81 -0.11 11.37
CA VAL A 75 -4.89 -0.58 9.99
C VAL A 75 -3.98 -1.78 9.75
N THR A 76 -4.46 -2.71 8.92
CA THR A 76 -3.65 -3.81 8.39
C THR A 76 -3.99 -4.04 6.92
N GLY A 77 -2.97 -4.22 6.08
CA GLY A 77 -3.16 -4.36 4.64
C GLY A 77 -1.96 -4.95 3.91
N LEU A 78 -2.15 -5.15 2.62
CA LEU A 78 -1.10 -5.47 1.66
C LEU A 78 -0.94 -4.26 0.72
N ALA A 79 0.28 -3.77 0.57
CA ALA A 79 0.59 -2.62 -0.28
C ALA A 79 1.82 -2.88 -1.14
N GLU A 80 2.03 -2.03 -2.14
CA GLU A 80 3.23 -1.98 -2.96
C GLU A 80 3.93 -0.63 -2.74
N ILE A 81 5.25 -0.65 -2.52
CA ILE A 81 6.06 0.57 -2.40
C ILE A 81 6.10 1.28 -3.76
N THR A 82 5.62 2.51 -3.82
CA THR A 82 5.68 3.37 -5.01
C THR A 82 6.82 4.38 -4.91
N GLU A 83 7.17 4.83 -3.71
CA GLU A 83 8.33 5.70 -3.43
C GLU A 83 8.94 5.34 -2.08
N ALA A 84 10.26 5.52 -1.94
CA ALA A 84 10.98 5.28 -0.70
C ALA A 84 12.05 6.35 -0.47
N SER A 85 12.10 6.93 0.73
CA SER A 85 13.06 7.97 1.09
C SER A 85 13.50 7.84 2.55
N VAL A 86 14.59 8.54 2.91
CA VAL A 86 15.09 8.62 4.28
C VAL A 86 14.94 10.06 4.76
N SER A 87 14.32 10.27 5.92
CA SER A 87 14.25 11.56 6.59
C SER A 87 15.66 12.01 6.99
N ASP A 88 15.99 13.30 6.81
CA ASP A 88 17.28 13.95 7.11
C ASP A 88 18.45 12.96 7.36
N PRO A 89 19.17 12.55 6.30
CA PRO A 89 20.24 11.57 6.40
C PRO A 89 21.44 12.04 7.25
N GLN A 90 21.45 13.28 7.74
CA GLN A 90 22.43 13.80 8.70
C GLN A 90 21.98 13.73 10.16
N ALA A 91 20.88 13.03 10.46
CA ALA A 91 20.36 12.92 11.82
C ALA A 91 21.45 12.49 12.82
N THR A 92 21.71 13.37 13.78
CA THR A 92 22.83 13.31 14.74
C THR A 92 22.69 12.20 15.81
N GLY A 93 21.58 11.46 15.79
CA GLY A 93 21.25 10.44 16.79
C GLY A 93 21.50 8.99 16.37
N GLY A 94 22.02 8.74 15.16
CA GLY A 94 22.24 7.37 14.67
C GLY A 94 20.97 6.66 14.18
N TYR A 95 19.81 7.32 14.22
CA TYR A 95 18.54 6.82 13.73
C TYR A 95 17.89 7.83 12.78
N VAL A 96 17.22 7.31 11.77
CA VAL A 96 16.45 8.06 10.75
C VAL A 96 15.10 7.36 10.55
N ASN A 97 14.11 8.09 10.04
CA ASN A 97 12.89 7.47 9.54
C ASN A 97 13.06 7.14 8.06
N VAL A 98 12.70 5.91 7.70
CA VAL A 98 12.47 5.53 6.31
C VAL A 98 11.00 5.75 6.02
N LEU A 99 10.71 6.57 5.02
CA LEU A 99 9.38 6.88 4.55
C LEU A 99 9.09 6.06 3.29
N TYR A 100 7.93 5.40 3.26
CA TYR A 100 7.44 4.68 2.09
C TYR A 100 6.09 5.25 1.69
N ASP A 101 6.00 5.78 0.47
CA ASP A 101 4.69 5.95 -0.15
C ASP A 101 4.29 4.63 -0.76
N VAL A 102 3.09 4.18 -0.43
CA VAL A 102 2.61 2.86 -0.85
C VAL A 102 1.24 2.98 -1.49
N ARG A 103 1.02 2.13 -2.50
CA ARG A 103 -0.30 1.86 -3.05
C ARG A 103 -0.91 0.65 -2.34
N VAL A 104 -2.02 0.85 -1.65
CA VAL A 104 -2.77 -0.22 -0.98
C VAL A 104 -3.43 -1.10 -2.04
N LEU A 105 -3.17 -2.41 -1.95
CA LEU A 105 -3.73 -3.42 -2.85
C LEU A 105 -4.94 -4.11 -2.22
N GLU A 106 -4.89 -4.36 -0.91
CA GLU A 106 -5.96 -4.98 -0.14
C GLU A 106 -5.90 -4.51 1.32
N GLN A 107 -7.05 -4.31 1.95
CA GLN A 107 -7.18 -3.96 3.36
C GLN A 107 -7.91 -5.08 4.13
N TYR A 108 -7.38 -5.46 5.29
CA TYR A 108 -7.92 -6.55 6.12
C TYR A 108 -8.49 -6.08 7.45
N ALA A 109 -7.96 -4.98 8.02
CA ALA A 109 -8.52 -4.37 9.22
C ALA A 109 -8.40 -2.85 9.17
N GLY A 110 -9.23 -2.19 9.99
CA GLY A 110 -9.26 -0.75 10.13
C GLY A 110 -10.38 -0.04 9.38
N SER A 111 -10.39 1.29 9.50
CA SER A 111 -11.28 2.17 8.74
C SER A 111 -10.84 2.27 7.28
N SER A 112 -11.78 2.51 6.35
CA SER A 112 -11.50 2.61 4.92
C SER A 112 -10.32 3.54 4.66
N LEU A 113 -9.23 2.99 4.14
CA LEU A 113 -8.03 3.74 3.80
C LEU A 113 -8.16 4.40 2.42
N PRO A 114 -7.44 5.50 2.16
CA PRO A 114 -7.14 5.91 0.80
C PRO A 114 -6.31 4.82 0.08
N ASN A 115 -6.37 4.81 -1.25
CA ASN A 115 -5.59 3.88 -2.08
C ASN A 115 -4.08 4.13 -1.97
N GLU A 116 -3.66 5.32 -1.52
CA GLU A 116 -2.27 5.72 -1.33
C GLU A 116 -2.10 6.22 0.10
N LEU A 117 -1.04 5.76 0.77
CA LEU A 117 -0.70 6.18 2.13
C LEU A 117 0.80 6.23 2.32
N ARG A 118 1.22 6.95 3.35
CA ARG A 118 2.62 7.02 3.77
C ARG A 118 2.86 6.16 5.00
N LEU A 119 3.82 5.25 4.90
CA LEU A 119 4.36 4.47 6.01
C LEU A 119 5.67 5.10 6.49
N SER A 120 5.91 5.11 7.79
CA SER A 120 7.15 5.59 8.41
C SER A 120 7.72 4.52 9.33
N GLN A 121 9.00 4.19 9.18
CA GLN A 121 9.71 3.21 10.01
C GLN A 121 11.04 3.76 10.49
N GLY A 122 11.26 3.79 11.80
CA GLY A 122 12.56 4.09 12.38
C GLY A 122 13.61 3.03 11.98
N ALA A 123 14.80 3.48 11.61
CA ALA A 123 15.93 2.64 11.23
C ALA A 123 17.25 3.26 11.71
N GLU A 124 18.24 2.41 12.04
CA GLU A 124 19.61 2.85 12.32
C GLU A 124 20.32 3.29 11.03
N VAL A 125 21.22 4.27 11.15
CA VAL A 125 22.06 4.72 10.03
C VAL A 125 23.27 3.81 9.82
N PRO A 126 23.68 3.52 8.56
CA PRO A 126 23.01 3.92 7.32
C PRO A 126 21.76 3.09 7.03
N ALA A 127 20.62 3.77 6.90
CA ALA A 127 19.37 3.12 6.54
C ALA A 127 19.32 2.86 5.03
N HIS A 128 18.89 1.66 4.65
CA HIS A 128 18.72 1.27 3.26
C HIS A 128 17.23 1.03 3.01
N PRO A 129 16.51 2.00 2.40
CA PRO A 129 15.10 1.81 2.09
C PRO A 129 14.88 0.60 1.20
N ARG A 130 13.77 -0.10 1.43
CA ARG A 130 13.32 -1.17 0.55
C ARG A 130 13.05 -0.62 -0.86
N ALA A 131 13.25 -1.46 -1.87
CA ALA A 131 13.10 -1.07 -3.27
C ALA A 131 11.65 -0.77 -3.66
N ILE A 132 11.47 0.15 -4.60
CA ILE A 132 10.18 0.38 -5.27
C ILE A 132 9.69 -0.93 -5.92
N GLY A 133 8.39 -1.18 -5.85
CA GLY A 133 7.75 -2.42 -6.30
C GLY A 133 7.77 -3.55 -5.28
N THR A 134 8.41 -3.37 -4.12
CA THR A 134 8.35 -4.36 -3.02
C THR A 134 6.93 -4.41 -2.47
N LEU A 135 6.37 -5.61 -2.34
CA LEU A 135 5.12 -5.81 -1.61
C LEU A 135 5.39 -5.78 -0.11
N LEU A 136 4.55 -5.06 0.63
CA LEU A 136 4.58 -4.99 2.09
C LEU A 136 3.26 -5.48 2.64
N PHE A 137 3.30 -6.52 3.47
CA PHE A 137 2.23 -6.76 4.43
C PHE A 137 2.51 -5.87 5.64
N PHE A 138 1.58 -4.98 5.94
CA PHE A 138 1.77 -3.96 6.97
C PHE A 138 0.64 -4.01 7.99
N SER A 139 1.01 -3.72 9.23
CA SER A 139 0.11 -3.42 10.32
C SER A 139 0.66 -2.19 11.03
N ALA A 140 -0.18 -1.18 11.25
CA ALA A 140 0.29 0.15 11.62
C ALA A 140 -0.73 0.98 12.37
N CYS A 141 -0.20 1.96 13.10
CA CYS A 141 -0.92 2.97 13.85
C CYS A 141 -0.76 4.33 13.18
N ARG A 142 -1.76 5.21 13.27
CA ARG A 142 -1.58 6.58 12.77
C ARG A 142 -0.58 7.32 13.66
N SER A 143 0.40 7.99 13.05
CA SER A 143 1.37 8.83 13.78
C SER A 143 0.66 9.96 14.55
N GLY A 144 1.30 10.47 15.59
CA GLY A 144 0.71 11.53 16.44
C GLY A 144 0.39 12.82 15.69
N ASP A 145 1.14 13.13 14.63
CA ASP A 145 0.91 14.28 13.74
C ASP A 145 -0.08 13.99 12.59
N GLY A 146 -0.50 12.73 12.44
CA GLY A 146 -1.45 12.27 11.43
C GLY A 146 -0.91 12.22 10.00
N THR A 147 0.40 12.40 9.78
CA THR A 147 0.98 12.49 8.44
C THR A 147 1.41 11.14 7.85
N ALA A 148 1.59 10.13 8.70
CA ALA A 148 2.01 8.79 8.30
C ALA A 148 1.36 7.70 9.16
N PHE A 149 1.64 6.45 8.81
CA PHE A 149 1.37 5.28 9.62
C PHE A 149 2.68 4.63 10.06
N GLU A 150 2.78 4.28 11.33
CA GLU A 150 4.00 3.79 11.99
C GLU A 150 3.75 2.39 12.58
N PRO A 151 4.76 1.50 12.55
CA PRO A 151 4.69 0.20 13.17
C PRO A 151 4.98 0.36 14.68
N ASP A 152 4.03 0.93 15.43
CA ASP A 152 4.15 1.11 16.89
C ASP A 152 4.23 -0.24 17.61
N VAL A 153 3.10 -0.96 17.66
CA VAL A 153 3.05 -2.41 17.97
C VAL A 153 3.02 -3.29 16.71
N GLY A 154 2.97 -2.63 15.56
CA GLY A 154 2.81 -3.23 14.24
C GLY A 154 4.13 -3.67 13.58
N TYR A 155 4.08 -3.88 12.27
CA TYR A 155 5.26 -4.28 11.49
C TYR A 155 5.06 -4.01 10.00
N PHE A 156 6.19 -3.85 9.29
CA PHE A 156 6.26 -3.84 7.83
C PHE A 156 7.06 -5.04 7.35
N PHE A 157 6.37 -6.05 6.82
CA PHE A 157 6.99 -7.30 6.38
C PHE A 157 7.04 -7.36 4.85
N PRO A 158 8.23 -7.47 4.23
CA PRO A 158 8.35 -7.62 2.79
C PRO A 158 7.84 -8.99 2.35
N ILE A 159 6.97 -9.01 1.35
CA ILE A 159 6.37 -10.23 0.81
C ILE A 159 6.93 -10.49 -0.59
N PRO A 160 7.60 -11.62 -0.82
CA PRO A 160 7.97 -12.01 -2.18
C PRO A 160 6.71 -12.15 -3.05
N PRO A 161 6.72 -11.74 -4.33
CA PRO A 161 5.52 -11.77 -5.17
C PRO A 161 4.85 -13.16 -5.26
N GLY A 162 5.63 -14.24 -5.24
CA GLY A 162 5.12 -15.62 -5.22
C GLY A 162 4.34 -15.99 -3.96
N CYS A 163 4.55 -15.27 -2.85
CA CYS A 163 3.94 -15.51 -1.55
C CYS A 163 2.65 -14.73 -1.33
N ARG A 164 2.30 -13.84 -2.25
CA ARG A 164 1.10 -12.99 -2.16
C ARG A 164 -0.18 -13.81 -1.88
N PRO A 165 -0.50 -14.89 -2.61
CA PRO A 165 -1.74 -15.64 -2.34
C PRO A 165 -1.80 -16.24 -0.92
N GLN A 166 -0.65 -16.66 -0.37
CA GLN A 166 -0.60 -17.25 0.97
C GLN A 166 -0.77 -16.20 2.07
N ILE A 167 -0.13 -15.03 1.96
CA ILE A 167 -0.34 -13.97 2.95
C ILE A 167 -1.77 -13.44 2.90
N GLU A 168 -2.36 -13.32 1.71
CA GLU A 168 -3.77 -12.94 1.54
C GLU A 168 -4.70 -13.96 2.22
N ALA A 169 -4.44 -15.26 2.04
CA ALA A 169 -5.21 -16.32 2.70
C ALA A 169 -5.04 -16.30 4.23
N MET A 170 -3.82 -16.10 4.73
CA MET A 170 -3.53 -15.98 6.15
C MET A 170 -4.26 -14.78 6.78
N ALA A 171 -4.17 -13.62 6.15
CA ALA A 171 -4.80 -12.39 6.63
C ALA A 171 -6.33 -12.51 6.65
N ARG A 172 -6.95 -13.07 5.60
CA ARG A 172 -8.40 -13.32 5.56
C ARG A 172 -8.85 -14.33 6.63
N ALA A 173 -8.08 -15.39 6.87
CA ALA A 173 -8.38 -16.34 7.93
C ALA A 173 -8.35 -15.68 9.32
N ALA A 174 -7.35 -14.84 9.57
CA ALA A 174 -7.24 -14.09 10.81
C ALA A 174 -8.35 -13.02 10.95
N GLN A 175 -8.71 -12.34 9.86
CA GLN A 175 -9.85 -11.41 9.83
C GLN A 175 -11.17 -12.09 10.21
N ALA A 176 -11.42 -13.30 9.68
CA ALA A 176 -12.61 -14.08 10.02
C ALA A 176 -12.65 -14.47 11.52
N GLN A 177 -11.52 -14.93 12.07
CA GLN A 177 -11.41 -15.26 13.50
C GLN A 177 -11.64 -14.05 14.42
N HIS A 178 -11.22 -12.86 13.98
CA HIS A 178 -11.46 -11.62 14.72
C HIS A 178 -12.92 -11.18 14.70
N ALA A 179 -13.58 -11.26 13.55
CA ALA A 179 -14.99 -10.91 13.42
C ALA A 179 -15.88 -11.70 14.40
N GLU A 180 -15.51 -12.95 14.69
CA GLU A 180 -16.22 -13.80 15.66
C GLU A 180 -16.01 -13.38 17.12
N ARG A 181 -14.90 -12.69 17.45
CA ARG A 181 -14.51 -12.37 18.83
C ARG A 181 -15.05 -11.04 19.37
N SER A 182 -15.79 -10.28 18.55
CA SER A 182 -16.69 -9.16 18.94
C SER A 182 -16.31 -8.40 20.22
N GLY A 183 -15.20 -7.67 20.19
CA GLY A 183 -14.84 -6.66 21.18
C GLY A 183 -14.31 -5.40 20.48
N PRO A 184 -14.45 -4.21 21.08
CA PRO A 184 -13.80 -3.02 20.53
C PRO A 184 -12.29 -3.26 20.49
N PHE A 185 -11.69 -3.03 19.32
CA PHE A 185 -10.23 -3.09 19.14
C PHE A 185 -9.57 -2.17 20.18
N PRO A 186 -8.57 -2.63 20.96
CA PRO A 186 -7.68 -1.70 21.61
C PRO A 186 -6.97 -0.91 20.50
N ALA A 187 -7.39 0.34 20.34
CA ALA A 187 -6.74 1.28 19.45
C ALA A 187 -5.29 1.45 19.91
N CYS A 188 -4.42 1.71 18.93
CA CYS A 188 -3.04 2.12 19.14
C CYS A 188 -2.87 2.96 20.41
N ALA A 189 -1.94 2.57 21.28
CA ALA A 189 -1.73 3.24 22.55
C ALA A 189 -1.22 4.66 22.28
N ARG A 190 -2.12 5.64 22.37
CA ARG A 190 -1.76 7.06 22.31
C ARG A 190 -1.25 7.57 23.65
#